data_AF-A0A498Q7J4-F1
#
_entry.id   AF-A0A498Q7J4-F1
#
_cell.length_a   1.000
_cell.length_b   1.000
_cell.length_c   1.000
_cell.angle_alpha   90.00
_cell.angle_beta   90.00
_cell.angle_gamma   90.00
#
_symmetry.space_group_name_H-M   'P 1'
#
loop_
_entity.id
_entity.type
_entity.pdbx_description
1 polymer ?
#
loop_
_entity_poly.entity_id
_entity_poly.type
_entity_poly.pdbx_seq_one_letter_code
_entity_poly.pdbx_strand_id
1 'polypeptide(L)' 'MYGRVVKLAPGSHTPAVLPFTGLYQPQGLAVDANGTVYVADFNNRVVKLAPGSGTPTVLPFTGANFPQGVAVDVAGNV' A
#
# COMPACT_ATOMS: atom_id res chain seq x y z
N MET A 1 10.74 11.04 6.98
CA MET A 1 11.41 9.76 6.66
C MET A 1 10.64 9.12 5.51
N TYR A 2 11.33 8.70 4.44
CA TYR A 2 10.69 7.97 3.34
C TYR A 2 10.50 6.50 3.73
N GLY A 3 9.32 5.96 3.43
CA GLY A 3 8.99 4.57 3.72
C GLY A 3 9.13 3.68 2.49
N ARG A 4 9.29 2.37 2.72
CA ARG A 4 9.25 1.35 1.67
C ARG A 4 8.28 0.24 2.07
N VAL A 5 7.59 -0.33 1.09
CA VAL A 5 6.81 -1.56 1.27
C VAL A 5 7.63 -2.71 0.72
N VAL A 6 7.73 -3.80 1.49
CA VAL A 6 8.49 -4.98 1.11
C VAL A 6 7.61 -6.22 1.12
N LYS A 7 7.94 -7.19 0.26
CA LYS A 7 7.31 -8.51 0.19
C LYS A 7 8.38 -9.57 0.42
N LEU A 8 8.10 -10.51 1.30
CA LEU A 8 8.97 -11.67 1.55
C LEU A 8 8.19 -12.93 1.21
N ALA A 9 8.73 -13.74 0.29
CA ALA A 9 8.14 -15.03 -0.03
C ALA A 9 8.35 -16.03 1.13
N PRO A 10 7.43 -16.98 1.36
CA PRO A 10 7.64 -18.05 2.33
C PRO A 10 8.97 -18.77 2.09
N GLY A 11 9.77 -18.96 3.15
CA GLY A 11 11.10 -19.57 3.07
C GLY A 11 12.21 -18.68 2.51
N SER A 12 11.91 -17.45 2.09
CA SER A 12 12.94 -16.49 1.67
C SER A 12 13.55 -15.74 2.86
N HIS A 13 14.82 -15.37 2.73
CA HIS A 13 15.52 -14.43 3.62
C HIS A 13 15.79 -13.08 2.96
N THR A 14 15.41 -12.92 1.70
CA THR A 14 15.64 -11.70 0.93
C THR A 14 14.31 -11.05 0.57
N PRO A 15 13.94 -9.93 1.20
CA PRO A 15 12.73 -9.21 0.87
C PRO A 15 12.88 -8.47 -0.46
N ALA A 16 11.84 -8.52 -1.29
CA ALA A 16 11.71 -7.69 -2.47
C ALA A 16 11.03 -6.36 -2.12
N VAL A 17 11.53 -5.25 -2.65
CA VAL A 17 10.89 -3.93 -2.49
C VAL A 17 9.78 -3.81 -3.53
N LEU A 18 8.58 -3.46 -3.09
CA LEU A 18 7.48 -3.15 -4.01
C LEU A 18 7.66 -1.74 -4.59
N PRO A 19 7.33 -1.52 -5.87
CA PRO A 19 7.58 -0.27 -6.60
C PRO A 19 6.64 0.88 -6.22
N PHE A 20 6.45 1.13 -4.93
CA PHE A 20 5.83 2.37 -4.46
C PHE A 20 6.83 3.52 -4.58
N THR A 21 6.35 4.67 -5.06
CA THR A 21 7.13 5.89 -5.19
C THR A 21 6.49 7.02 -4.38
N GLY A 22 7.32 7.85 -3.76
CA GLY A 22 6.86 9.04 -3.02
C GLY A 22 6.09 8.77 -1.73
N LEU A 23 6.25 7.61 -1.09
CA LEU A 23 5.67 7.36 0.23
C LEU A 23 6.35 8.23 1.31
N TYR A 24 5.55 8.81 2.18
CA TYR A 24 6.00 9.58 3.33
C TYR A 24 5.38 9.01 4.60
N GLN A 25 6.23 8.48 5.49
CA GLN A 25 5.81 7.88 6.77
C GLN A 25 4.56 6.97 6.68
N PRO A 26 4.53 5.95 5.79
CA PRO A 26 3.36 5.07 5.67
C PRO A 26 3.07 4.42 7.02
N GLN A 27 1.80 4.43 7.43
CA GLN A 27 1.39 4.04 8.78
C GLN A 27 0.79 2.63 8.84
N GLY A 28 0.10 2.21 7.77
CA GLY A 28 -0.56 0.91 7.71
C GLY A 28 -0.78 0.46 6.27
N LEU A 29 -1.03 -0.84 6.10
CA LEU A 29 -1.31 -1.43 4.80
C LEU A 29 -2.31 -2.59 4.92
N ALA A 30 -2.98 -2.89 3.83
CA ALA A 30 -3.81 -4.09 3.66
C ALA A 30 -3.59 -4.68 2.26
N VAL A 31 -3.97 -5.95 2.09
CA VAL A 31 -3.85 -6.67 0.82
C VAL A 31 -5.17 -7.36 0.52
N ASP A 32 -5.70 -7.17 -0.71
CA ASP A 32 -6.94 -7.85 -1.13
C ASP A 32 -6.68 -9.30 -1.59
N ALA A 33 -7.75 -10.03 -1.89
CA ALA A 33 -7.66 -11.41 -2.39
C ALA A 33 -6.95 -11.56 -3.75
N ASN A 34 -6.86 -10.47 -4.53
CA ASN A 34 -6.14 -10.44 -5.79
C ASN A 34 -4.64 -10.13 -5.60
N GLY A 35 -4.21 -9.76 -4.39
CA GLY A 35 -2.84 -9.37 -4.08
C GLY A 35 -2.54 -7.88 -4.29
N THR A 36 -3.54 -7.04 -4.51
CA THR A 36 -3.39 -5.58 -4.55
C THR A 36 -3.01 -5.10 -3.16
N VAL A 37 -1.93 -4.32 -3.06
CA VAL A 37 -1.47 -3.75 -1.79
C VAL A 37 -1.96 -2.31 -1.67
N TYR A 38 -2.61 -2.00 -0.56
CA TYR A 38 -3.13 -0.67 -0.21
C TYR A 38 -2.32 -0.12 0.95
N VAL A 39 -1.91 1.16 0.88
CA VAL A 39 -1.05 1.79 1.88
C VAL A 39 -1.67 3.11 2.32
N ALA A 40 -1.82 3.26 3.64
CA ALA A 40 -2.12 4.53 4.28
C ALA A 40 -0.84 5.38 4.33
N ASP A 41 -0.80 6.43 3.51
CA ASP A 41 0.37 7.30 3.31
C ASP A 41 0.15 8.65 3.98
N PHE A 42 1.14 9.13 4.73
CA PHE A 42 1.02 10.33 5.56
C PHE A 42 0.96 11.63 4.73
N ASN A 43 1.07 11.54 3.41
CA ASN A 43 0.71 12.60 2.46
C ASN A 43 -0.82 12.79 2.31
N ASN A 44 -1.61 12.48 3.34
CA ASN A 44 -3.08 12.56 3.34
C ASN A 44 -3.75 11.75 2.22
N ARG A 45 -3.24 10.55 1.92
CA ARG A 45 -3.76 9.72 0.83
C ARG A 45 -3.67 8.23 1.12
N VAL A 46 -4.51 7.46 0.44
CA VAL A 46 -4.35 6.01 0.32
C VAL A 46 -3.87 5.71 -1.09
N VAL A 47 -2.84 4.89 -1.22
CA VAL A 47 -2.31 4.45 -2.52
C VAL A 47 -2.44 2.95 -2.66
N LYS A 48 -2.76 2.48 -3.86
CA LYS A 48 -2.80 1.05 -4.18
C LYS A 48 -1.78 0.67 -5.23
N LEU A 49 -1.31 -0.58 -5.17
CA LEU A 49 -0.43 -1.17 -6.16
C LEU A 49 -0.95 -2.56 -6.52
N ALA A 50 -1.43 -2.71 -7.75
CA ALA A 50 -1.86 -4.00 -8.28
C ALA A 50 -0.65 -4.94 -8.49
N PRO A 51 -0.82 -6.26 -8.37
CA PRO A 51 0.23 -7.22 -8.67
C PRO A 51 0.81 -7.01 -10.08
N GLY A 52 2.13 -7.02 -10.20
CA GLY A 52 2.81 -6.82 -11.47
C GLY A 52 2.82 -5.37 -11.99
N SER A 53 2.12 -4.44 -11.33
CA SER A 53 2.22 -3.01 -11.66
C SER A 53 3.55 -2.44 -11.21
N GLY A 54 4.15 -1.60 -12.05
CA GLY A 54 5.31 -0.76 -11.71
C GLY A 54 4.91 0.62 -11.17
N THR A 55 3.62 0.94 -11.11
CA THR A 55 3.14 2.29 -10.79
C THR A 55 1.98 2.23 -9.79
N PRO A 56 2.11 2.89 -8.62
CA PRO A 56 1.03 2.99 -7.66
C PRO A 56 -0.04 4.00 -8.13
N THR A 57 -1.29 3.78 -7.72
CA THR A 57 -2.44 4.65 -8.00
C THR A 57 -2.97 5.24 -6.70
N VAL A 58 -3.22 6.55 -6.67
CA VAL A 58 -3.88 7.21 -5.53
C VAL A 58 -5.38 6.92 -5.57
N LEU A 59 -5.95 6.49 -4.44
CA LEU A 59 -7.40 6.33 -4.32
C LEU A 59 -8.07 7.69 -4.07
N PRO A 60 -9.27 7.92 -4.63
CA PRO A 60 -9.90 9.24 -4.64
C PRO A 60 -10.62 9.56 -3.31
N PHE A 61 -10.01 9.23 -2.17
CA PHE A 61 -10.54 9.63 -0.88
C PHE A 61 -10.35 11.13 -0.67
N THR A 62 -11.40 11.79 -0.19
CA THR A 62 -11.34 13.16 0.31
C THR A 62 -11.26 13.13 1.83
N GLY A 63 -10.43 13.99 2.43
CA GLY A 63 -10.36 14.13 3.88
C GLY A 63 -9.69 12.98 4.65
N ALA A 64 -8.91 12.12 3.99
CA ALA A 64 -8.20 10.99 4.63
C ALA A 64 -7.12 11.42 5.66
N ASN A 65 -6.90 12.73 5.86
CA ASN A 65 -6.03 13.40 6.84
C ASN A 65 -5.27 12.46 7.80
N PHE A 66 -3.97 12.31 7.58
CA PHE A 66 -3.08 11.45 8.37
C PHE A 66 -3.61 10.02 8.54
N PRO A 67 -3.87 9.28 7.45
CA PRO A 67 -4.46 7.95 7.55
C PRO A 67 -3.46 7.02 8.27
N GLN A 68 -3.94 6.35 9.30
CA GLN A 68 -3.11 5.44 10.12
C GLN A 68 -3.22 3.98 9.66
N GLY A 69 -4.34 3.62 9.05
CA GLY A 69 -4.63 2.27 8.60
C GLY A 69 -5.57 2.25 7.41
N VAL A 70 -5.67 1.08 6.79
CA VAL A 70 -6.58 0.78 5.68
C VAL A 70 -7.05 -0.65 5.85
N ALA A 71 -8.31 -0.91 5.52
CA ALA A 71 -8.87 -2.26 5.43
C ALA A 71 -9.38 -2.47 4.01
N VAL A 72 -9.45 -3.72 3.57
CA VAL A 72 -10.05 -4.07 2.28
C VAL A 72 -10.85 -5.35 2.44
N ASP A 73 -12.05 -5.40 1.90
CA ASP A 73 -12.89 -6.59 1.94
C ASP A 73 -12.62 -7.55 0.76
N VAL A 74 -13.30 -8.70 0.74
CA VAL A 74 -13.14 -9.71 -0.31
C VAL A 74 -13.65 -9.26 -1.69
N ALA A 75 -14.47 -8.22 -1.75
CA ALA A 75 -14.93 -7.62 -3.00
C ALA A 75 -13.99 -6.49 -3.49
N GLY A 76 -12.96 -6.13 -2.71
CA GLY A 76 -12.03 -5.05 -3.03
C GLY A 76 -12.50 -3.67 -2.60
N ASN A 77 -13.52 -3.58 -1.73
CA ASN A 77 -13.93 -2.31 -1.15
C ASN A 77 -12.93 -1.89 -0.07
N VAL A 78 -12.55 -0.61 -0.10
CA VAL A 78 -11.55 0.01 0.77
C VAL A 78 -12.20 1.10 1.60
#